data_AF-A0A7M7LQC4-F1
#
_entry.id   AF-A0A7M7LQC4-F1
#
_cell.length_a   1.000
_cell.length_b   1.000
_cell.length_c   1.000
_cell.angle_alpha   90.00
_cell.angle_beta   90.00
_cell.angle_gamma   90.00
#
_symmetry.space_group_name_H-M   'P 1'
#
loop_
_entity.id
_entity.type
_entity.pdbx_description
1 polymer ?
#
loop_
_entity_poly.entity_id
_entity_poly.type
_entity_poly.pdbx_seq_one_letter_code
_entity_poly.pdbx_strand_id
1 'polypeptide(L)'
;MNVERQMTINNLNSSISNAPEGTEELTLGFEGRSSFFYHIGKYQECLHDVERALVITKSNFLKVKLLYRKAECLTYLGSSENKNALEKAKFWLKKIDEKKVKAELTSQFFITEDIIKNIMQSGKSIVKKAEKNTRIWDALELKEAENTCIMKRIEGTWLQLVILSQAK
;
A
#
# COMPACT_ATOMS: atom_id res chain seq x y z
N MET A 1 -8.18 13.98 -15.14
CA MET A 1 -8.16 12.73 -14.34
C MET A 1 -9.36 11.91 -14.76
N ASN A 2 -9.19 10.62 -15.07
CA ASN A 2 -10.29 9.74 -15.54
C ASN A 2 -11.43 9.70 -14.50
N VAL A 3 -12.69 9.62 -14.93
CA VAL A 3 -13.87 9.63 -14.05
C VAL A 3 -13.78 8.53 -12.98
N GLU A 4 -13.31 7.35 -13.38
CA GLU A 4 -13.07 6.21 -12.48
C GLU A 4 -12.08 6.57 -11.37
N ARG A 5 -10.93 7.17 -11.71
CA ARG A 5 -9.92 7.58 -10.72
C ARG A 5 -10.46 8.61 -9.73
N GLN A 6 -11.31 9.53 -10.19
CA GLN A 6 -11.95 10.52 -9.33
C GLN A 6 -12.95 9.86 -8.37
N MET A 7 -13.67 8.83 -8.82
CA MET A 7 -14.58 8.07 -7.98
C MET A 7 -13.81 7.28 -6.91
N THR A 8 -12.72 6.60 -7.29
CA THR A 8 -11.88 5.83 -6.36
C THR A 8 -11.33 6.70 -5.24
N ILE A 9 -10.74 7.87 -5.55
CA ILE A 9 -10.17 8.76 -4.52
C ILE A 9 -11.26 9.33 -3.61
N ASN A 10 -12.45 9.62 -4.12
CA ASN A 10 -13.57 10.10 -3.31
C ASN A 10 -14.05 9.03 -2.32
N ASN A 11 -14.14 7.77 -2.76
CA ASN A 11 -14.54 6.68 -1.89
C ASN A 11 -13.50 6.42 -0.78
N LEU A 12 -12.21 6.46 -1.13
CA LEU A 12 -11.11 6.36 -0.16
C LEU A 12 -11.13 7.50 0.86
N ASN A 13 -11.38 8.74 0.42
CA ASN A 13 -11.53 9.88 1.31
C ASN A 13 -12.72 9.70 2.27
N SER A 14 -13.84 9.19 1.76
CA SER A 14 -15.03 8.88 2.58
C SER A 14 -14.72 7.79 3.62
N SER A 15 -14.02 6.72 3.24
CA SER A 15 -13.58 5.67 4.16
C SER A 15 -12.73 6.25 5.29
N ILE A 16 -11.74 7.07 4.96
CA ILE A 16 -10.87 7.73 5.96
C ILE A 16 -11.67 8.66 6.87
N SER A 17 -12.62 9.43 6.34
CA SER A 17 -13.40 10.39 7.15
C SER A 17 -14.38 9.71 8.10
N ASN A 18 -14.87 8.52 7.75
CA ASN A 18 -15.84 7.78 8.56
C ASN A 18 -15.18 6.82 9.56
N ALA A 19 -13.91 6.47 9.36
CA ALA A 19 -13.19 5.58 10.25
C ALA A 19 -12.85 6.27 11.60
N PRO A 20 -13.09 5.62 12.75
CA PRO A 20 -12.72 6.20 14.03
C PRO A 20 -11.20 6.38 14.18
N GLU A 21 -10.79 7.42 14.90
CA GLU A 21 -9.38 7.75 15.09
C GLU A 21 -8.61 6.61 15.78
N GLY A 22 -7.38 6.34 15.32
CA GLY A 22 -6.49 5.34 15.91
C GLY A 22 -6.90 3.88 15.65
N THR A 23 -7.86 3.62 14.76
CA THR A 23 -8.32 2.26 14.45
C THR A 23 -7.58 1.63 13.27
N GLU A 24 -7.62 0.30 13.20
CA GLU A 24 -7.10 -0.44 12.04
C GLU A 24 -7.94 -0.15 10.78
N GLU A 25 -9.21 0.22 10.93
CA GLU A 25 -10.05 0.67 9.80
C GLU A 25 -9.50 1.95 9.17
N LEU A 26 -9.12 2.93 10.01
CA LEU A 26 -8.45 4.14 9.53
C LEU A 26 -7.10 3.83 8.87
N THR A 27 -6.38 2.84 9.39
CA THR A 27 -5.14 2.35 8.76
C THR A 27 -5.41 1.81 7.36
N LEU A 28 -6.42 0.97 7.19
CA LEU A 28 -6.79 0.40 5.89
C LEU A 28 -7.20 1.49 4.89
N GLY A 29 -7.91 2.52 5.35
CA GLY A 29 -8.23 3.69 4.53
C GLY A 29 -6.97 4.42 4.01
N PHE A 30 -6.01 4.70 4.91
CA PHE A 30 -4.73 5.29 4.50
C PHE A 30 -3.89 4.34 3.63
N GLU A 31 -3.90 3.05 3.91
CA GLU A 31 -3.19 2.04 3.12
C GLU A 31 -3.72 2.01 1.68
N GLY A 32 -5.04 1.91 1.51
CA GLY A 32 -5.68 1.94 0.20
C GLY A 32 -5.44 3.25 -0.56
N ARG A 33 -5.51 4.40 0.12
CA ARG A 33 -5.26 5.70 -0.52
C ARG A 33 -3.79 5.90 -0.89
N SER A 34 -2.87 5.39 -0.09
CA SER A 34 -1.44 5.39 -0.44
C SER A 34 -1.16 4.52 -1.67
N SER A 35 -1.80 3.35 -1.78
CA SER A 35 -1.68 2.48 -2.96
C SER A 35 -2.19 3.21 -4.22
N PHE A 36 -3.36 3.83 -4.14
CA PHE A 36 -3.89 4.66 -5.22
C PHE A 36 -2.91 5.77 -5.64
N PHE A 37 -2.37 6.55 -4.69
CA PHE A 37 -1.41 7.61 -5.00
C PHE A 37 -0.13 7.09 -5.63
N TYR A 38 0.38 5.94 -5.17
CA TYR A 38 1.53 5.28 -5.76
C TYR A 38 1.29 4.97 -7.26
N HIS A 39 0.15 4.40 -7.62
CA HIS A 39 -0.16 4.04 -9.02
C HIS A 39 -0.30 5.23 -9.95
N ILE A 40 -0.68 6.39 -9.43
CA ILE A 40 -0.78 7.62 -10.24
C ILE A 40 0.47 8.49 -10.14
N GLY A 41 1.56 7.99 -9.58
CA GLY A 41 2.85 8.68 -9.51
C GLY A 41 2.90 9.83 -8.50
N LYS A 42 1.92 9.92 -7.60
CA LYS A 42 1.84 10.92 -6.53
C LYS A 42 2.60 10.46 -5.29
N TYR A 43 3.92 10.39 -5.43
CA TYR A 43 4.77 9.75 -4.41
C TYR A 43 4.83 10.51 -3.09
N GLN A 44 4.73 11.84 -3.08
CA GLN A 44 4.65 12.62 -1.84
C GLN A 44 3.34 12.36 -1.08
N GLU A 45 2.19 12.42 -1.76
CA GLU A 45 0.89 12.15 -1.14
C GLU A 45 0.80 10.70 -0.65
N CYS A 46 1.37 9.75 -1.40
CA CYS A 46 1.50 8.36 -0.97
C CYS A 46 2.27 8.25 0.34
N LEU A 47 3.45 8.89 0.46
CA LEU A 47 4.27 8.82 1.67
C LEU A 47 3.56 9.35 2.90
N HIS A 48 2.83 10.45 2.75
CA HIS A 48 2.08 11.04 3.85
C HIS A 48 1.03 10.08 4.41
N ASP A 49 0.29 9.37 3.55
CA ASP A 49 -0.67 8.35 3.99
C ASP A 49 0.02 7.13 4.60
N VAL A 50 1.15 6.70 4.01
CA VAL A 50 1.95 5.59 4.56
C VAL A 50 2.42 5.91 5.98
N GLU A 51 2.88 7.12 6.23
CA GLU A 51 3.38 7.52 7.55
C GLU A 51 2.27 7.53 8.59
N ARG A 52 1.08 8.03 8.24
CA ARG A 52 -0.10 7.97 9.12
C ARG A 52 -0.51 6.54 9.42
N ALA A 53 -0.58 5.68 8.40
CA ALA A 53 -0.93 4.27 8.57
C ALA A 53 0.08 3.54 9.48
N LEU A 54 1.39 3.80 9.32
CA LEU A 54 2.44 3.18 10.13
C LEU A 54 2.40 3.56 11.61
N VAL A 55 1.89 4.75 11.95
CA VAL A 55 1.70 5.18 13.35
C VAL A 55 0.57 4.40 14.02
N ILE A 56 -0.48 4.08 13.27
CA ILE A 56 -1.71 3.49 13.82
C ILE A 56 -1.63 1.96 13.86
N THR A 57 -1.15 1.34 12.78
CA THR A 57 -1.28 -0.10 12.57
C THR A 57 -0.55 -0.94 13.62
N LYS A 58 -1.24 -1.95 14.11
CA LYS A 58 -0.60 -3.00 14.94
C LYS A 58 -0.15 -4.18 14.09
N SER A 59 -0.65 -4.31 12.88
CA SER A 59 -0.39 -5.44 11.97
C SER A 59 1.04 -5.44 11.44
N ASN A 60 1.80 -6.49 11.75
CA ASN A 60 3.14 -6.68 11.18
C ASN A 60 3.09 -6.83 9.65
N PHE A 61 2.04 -7.46 9.13
CA PHE A 61 1.81 -7.59 7.68
C PHE A 61 1.68 -6.22 7.01
N LEU A 62 0.79 -5.35 7.53
CA LEU A 62 0.59 -4.02 6.96
C LEU A 62 1.84 -3.15 7.09
N LYS A 63 2.58 -3.25 8.21
CA LYS A 63 3.87 -2.57 8.35
C LYS A 63 4.84 -2.92 7.22
N VAL A 64 4.95 -4.20 6.87
CA VAL A 64 5.83 -4.63 5.77
C VAL A 64 5.37 -4.03 4.43
N LYS A 65 4.07 -4.14 4.09
CA LYS A 65 3.52 -3.59 2.84
C LYS A 65 3.76 -2.08 2.72
N LEU A 66 3.40 -1.34 3.77
CA LEU A 66 3.56 0.10 3.85
C LEU A 66 5.03 0.51 3.72
N LEU A 67 5.96 -0.21 4.36
CA LEU A 67 7.38 0.09 4.28
C LEU A 67 8.00 -0.22 2.92
N TYR A 68 7.53 -1.25 2.20
CA TYR A 68 7.92 -1.47 0.80
C TYR A 68 7.49 -0.30 -0.08
N ARG A 69 6.22 0.11 0.02
CA ARG A 69 5.69 1.25 -0.72
C ARG A 69 6.46 2.54 -0.38
N LYS A 70 6.78 2.77 0.91
CA LYS A 70 7.64 3.88 1.35
C LYS A 70 9.01 3.84 0.70
N ALA A 71 9.67 2.68 0.67
CA ALA A 71 10.99 2.54 0.05
C ALA A 71 10.96 2.86 -1.46
N GLU A 72 9.93 2.40 -2.17
CA GLU A 72 9.75 2.70 -3.59
C GLU A 72 9.49 4.19 -3.83
N CYS A 73 8.55 4.80 -3.12
CA CYS A 73 8.27 6.24 -3.19
C CYS A 73 9.52 7.08 -2.91
N LEU A 74 10.25 6.76 -1.85
CA LEU A 74 11.50 7.47 -1.51
C LEU A 74 12.55 7.31 -2.62
N THR A 75 12.61 6.15 -3.29
CA THR A 75 13.51 5.93 -4.41
C THR A 75 13.12 6.79 -5.62
N TYR A 76 11.84 6.85 -5.97
CA TYR A 76 11.35 7.73 -7.03
C TYR A 76 11.57 9.21 -6.73
N LEU A 77 11.55 9.58 -5.45
CA LEU A 77 11.85 10.94 -4.99
C LEU A 77 13.35 11.21 -4.81
N GLY A 78 14.23 10.25 -5.12
CA GLY A 78 15.69 10.40 -5.01
C GLY A 78 16.21 10.47 -3.57
N SER A 79 15.40 10.07 -2.58
CA SER A 79 15.80 10.09 -1.17
C SER A 79 16.59 8.85 -0.78
N SER A 80 17.69 9.07 -0.06
CA SER A 80 18.53 8.00 0.51
C SER A 80 17.87 7.26 1.69
N GLU A 81 16.73 7.74 2.19
CA GLU A 81 15.98 7.08 3.26
C GLU A 81 15.31 5.78 2.82
N ASN A 82 15.24 5.51 1.51
CA ASN A 82 14.70 4.27 0.97
C ASN A 82 15.32 3.00 1.61
N LYS A 83 16.63 3.01 1.86
CA LYS A 83 17.35 1.92 2.54
C LYS A 83 16.85 1.70 3.97
N ASN A 84 16.61 2.78 4.70
CA ASN A 84 16.08 2.70 6.07
C ASN A 84 14.67 2.07 6.07
N ALA A 85 13.82 2.47 5.13
CA ALA A 85 12.50 1.88 4.96
C ALA A 85 12.56 0.36 4.67
N LEU A 86 13.48 -0.07 3.79
CA LEU A 86 13.70 -1.50 3.51
C LEU A 86 14.18 -2.28 4.74
N GLU A 87 15.13 -1.73 5.50
CA GLU A 87 15.62 -2.40 6.71
C GLU A 87 14.53 -2.55 7.78
N LYS A 88 13.70 -1.52 7.95
CA LYS A 88 12.50 -1.62 8.81
C LYS A 88 11.54 -2.68 8.29
N ALA A 89 11.34 -2.78 6.97
CA ALA A 89 10.47 -3.79 6.39
C ALA A 89 10.99 -5.22 6.66
N LYS A 90 12.29 -5.46 6.45
CA LYS A 90 12.97 -6.72 6.79
C LYS A 90 12.79 -7.09 8.26
N PHE A 91 12.90 -6.11 9.15
CA PHE A 91 12.70 -6.32 10.58
C PHE A 91 11.28 -6.83 10.89
N TRP A 92 10.24 -6.19 10.35
CA TRP A 92 8.86 -6.63 10.57
C TRP A 92 8.54 -7.95 9.88
N LEU A 93 9.11 -8.20 8.69
CA LEU A 93 8.99 -9.46 7.97
C LEU A 93 9.49 -10.66 8.80
N LYS A 94 10.59 -10.48 9.55
CA LYS A 94 11.11 -11.52 10.45
C LYS A 94 10.11 -11.90 11.54
N LYS A 95 9.29 -10.93 12.01
CA LYS A 95 8.27 -11.07 13.04
C LYS A 95 6.92 -11.59 12.55
N ILE A 96 6.83 -12.05 11.30
CA ILE A 96 5.65 -12.74 10.77
C ILE A 96 5.84 -14.24 10.98
N ASP A 97 4.88 -14.85 11.66
CA ASP A 97 4.86 -16.28 12.00
C ASP A 97 4.19 -17.12 10.89
N GLU A 98 3.17 -16.57 10.23
CA GLU A 98 2.45 -17.26 9.17
C GLU A 98 3.36 -17.48 7.94
N LYS A 99 3.76 -18.74 7.73
CA LYS A 99 4.73 -19.12 6.69
C LYS A 99 4.31 -18.70 5.29
N LYS A 100 3.02 -18.86 4.95
CA LYS A 100 2.49 -18.52 3.62
C LYS A 100 2.61 -17.03 3.35
N VAL A 101 2.09 -16.21 4.26
CA VAL A 101 2.17 -14.73 4.19
C VAL A 101 3.62 -14.25 4.21
N LYS A 102 4.48 -14.86 5.04
CA LYS A 102 5.90 -14.52 5.08
C LYS A 102 6.60 -14.81 3.76
N ALA A 103 6.34 -15.97 3.14
CA ALA A 103 6.93 -16.34 1.85
C ALA A 103 6.49 -15.37 0.75
N GLU A 104 5.22 -15.00 0.73
CA GLU A 104 4.65 -14.04 -0.20
C GLU A 104 5.30 -12.64 -0.08
N LEU A 105 5.37 -12.11 1.14
CA LEU A 105 6.05 -10.84 1.41
C LEU A 105 7.56 -10.88 1.17
N THR A 106 8.17 -12.06 1.28
CA THR A 106 9.60 -12.26 0.95
C THR A 106 9.81 -12.23 -0.56
N SER A 107 8.95 -12.87 -1.35
CA SER A 107 8.97 -12.74 -2.82
C SER A 107 8.81 -11.28 -3.24
N GLN A 108 7.90 -10.56 -2.58
CA GLN A 108 7.67 -9.14 -2.83
C GLN A 108 8.85 -8.25 -2.43
N PHE A 109 9.59 -8.64 -1.39
CA PHE A 109 10.83 -7.99 -0.99
C PHE A 109 11.84 -7.95 -2.13
N PHE A 110 12.09 -9.11 -2.75
CA PHE A 110 13.06 -9.24 -3.83
C PHE A 110 12.67 -8.41 -5.05
N ILE A 111 11.38 -8.39 -5.40
CA ILE A 111 10.86 -7.53 -6.48
C ILE A 111 11.10 -6.06 -6.15
N THR A 112 10.83 -5.63 -4.91
CA THR A 112 11.02 -4.25 -4.47
C THR A 112 12.50 -3.85 -4.53
N GLU A 113 13.40 -4.71 -4.05
CA GLU A 113 14.84 -4.47 -4.16
C GLU A 113 15.31 -4.36 -5.62
N ASP A 114 14.80 -5.21 -6.51
CA ASP A 114 15.14 -5.16 -7.93
C ASP A 114 14.65 -3.86 -8.59
N ILE A 115 13.41 -3.45 -8.32
CA ILE A 115 12.86 -2.16 -8.78
C ILE A 115 13.74 -1.00 -8.30
N ILE A 116 14.11 -0.99 -7.02
CA ILE A 116 14.94 0.08 -6.45
C ILE A 116 16.32 0.11 -7.10
N LYS A 117 16.97 -1.05 -7.26
CA LYS A 117 18.28 -1.16 -7.96
C LYS A 117 18.17 -0.65 -9.39
N ASN A 118 17.13 -1.08 -10.11
CA ASN A 118 16.88 -0.66 -11.49
C ASN A 118 16.67 0.85 -11.59
N ILE A 119 15.85 1.46 -10.73
CA ILE A 119 15.62 2.92 -10.72
C ILE A 119 16.91 3.67 -10.39
N MET A 120 17.66 3.23 -9.39
CA MET A 120 18.93 3.85 -9.02
C MET A 120 19.98 3.76 -10.13
N GLN A 121 20.02 2.64 -10.86
CA GLN A 121 20.93 2.45 -12.01
C GLN A 121 20.48 3.23 -13.26
N SER A 122 19.16 3.31 -13.48
CA SER A 122 18.58 3.98 -14.64
C SER A 122 18.34 5.48 -14.43
N GLY A 123 18.72 6.06 -13.28
CA GLY A 123 18.75 7.50 -12.96
C GLY A 123 19.53 8.40 -13.94
N LYS A 124 19.99 7.89 -15.08
CA LYS A 124 20.41 8.64 -16.26
C LYS A 124 19.33 8.78 -17.37
N SER A 125 18.13 8.18 -17.28
CA SER A 125 17.19 8.10 -18.43
C SER A 125 15.64 8.03 -18.16
N ILE A 126 15.15 7.93 -16.91
CA ILE A 126 13.79 7.38 -16.62
C ILE A 126 12.57 8.33 -16.56
N VAL A 127 12.60 9.56 -17.07
CA VAL A 127 11.36 10.38 -17.03
C VAL A 127 10.20 9.73 -17.85
N LYS A 128 10.47 8.70 -18.67
CA LYS A 128 9.49 8.06 -19.57
C LYS A 128 8.97 6.66 -19.19
N LYS A 129 9.50 5.97 -18.16
CA LYS A 129 9.19 4.53 -17.93
C LYS A 129 8.20 4.24 -16.78
N ALA A 130 7.72 5.28 -16.09
CA ALA A 130 6.83 5.15 -14.93
C ALA A 130 5.44 4.55 -15.27
N GLU A 131 5.06 4.47 -16.55
CA GLU A 131 3.73 3.99 -16.96
C GLU A 131 3.61 2.46 -17.10
N LYS A 132 4.71 1.69 -17.05
CA LYS A 132 4.70 0.27 -17.48
C LYS A 132 4.97 -0.80 -16.41
N ASN A 133 5.38 -0.44 -15.20
CA ASN A 133 5.65 -1.42 -14.15
C ASN A 133 4.45 -1.58 -13.21
N THR A 134 3.37 -2.16 -13.72
CA THR A 134 2.20 -2.55 -12.93
C THR A 134 2.50 -3.87 -12.24
N ARG A 135 2.54 -3.90 -10.90
CA ARG A 135 2.61 -5.16 -10.13
C ARG A 135 1.27 -5.88 -10.21
N ILE A 136 1.30 -7.19 -10.07
CA ILE A 136 0.10 -8.03 -9.87
C ILE A 136 -0.69 -7.59 -8.62
N TRP A 137 0.02 -7.08 -7.61
CA TRP A 137 -0.56 -6.47 -6.41
C TRP A 137 -1.32 -5.19 -6.68
N ASP A 138 -0.97 -4.42 -7.71
CA ASP A 138 -1.60 -3.13 -7.99
C ASP A 138 -3.05 -3.32 -8.41
N ALA A 139 -3.31 -4.34 -9.24
CA ALA A 139 -4.66 -4.69 -9.68
C ALA A 139 -5.48 -5.34 -8.56
N LEU A 140 -4.84 -6.08 -7.64
CA LEU A 140 -5.52 -6.70 -6.50
C LEU A 140 -5.78 -5.67 -5.39
N GLU A 141 -4.85 -4.77 -5.10
CA GLU A 141 -4.96 -3.67 -4.14
C GLU A 141 -5.93 -2.58 -4.61
N LEU A 142 -5.97 -2.26 -5.91
CA LEU A 142 -7.01 -1.38 -6.47
C LEU A 142 -8.39 -2.03 -6.34
N LYS A 143 -8.51 -3.33 -6.64
CA LYS A 143 -9.76 -4.08 -6.45
C LYS A 143 -10.12 -4.23 -4.97
N GLU A 144 -9.16 -4.45 -4.08
CA GLU A 144 -9.37 -4.52 -2.63
C GLU A 144 -9.71 -3.14 -2.08
N ALA A 145 -9.11 -2.06 -2.55
CA ALA A 145 -9.45 -0.68 -2.17
C ALA A 145 -10.86 -0.30 -2.66
N GLU A 146 -11.22 -0.72 -3.89
CA GLU A 146 -12.58 -0.61 -4.41
C GLU A 146 -13.56 -1.45 -3.58
N ASN A 147 -13.21 -2.69 -3.23
CA ASN A 147 -14.06 -3.60 -2.44
C ASN A 147 -14.19 -3.17 -0.97
N THR A 148 -13.14 -2.61 -0.36
CA THR A 148 -13.17 -2.00 0.97
C THR A 148 -14.06 -0.76 0.98
N CYS A 149 -14.24 -0.10 -0.17
CA CYS A 149 -15.21 0.98 -0.35
C CYS A 149 -16.66 0.50 -0.56
N ILE A 150 -16.91 -0.79 -0.85
CA ILE A 150 -18.26 -1.35 -0.92
C ILE A 150 -18.68 -1.85 0.47
N MET A 151 -18.57 -0.99 1.49
CA MET A 151 -19.34 -1.16 2.72
C MET A 151 -20.78 -0.69 2.41
N LYS A 152 -21.60 -1.58 1.85
CA LYS A 152 -23.04 -1.30 1.72
C LYS A 152 -23.62 -1.16 3.13
N ARG A 153 -24.10 0.04 3.44
CA ARG A 153 -24.97 0.31 4.58
C ARG A 153 -26.22 -0.57 4.45
N ILE A 154 -26.25 -1.70 5.15
CA ILE A 154 -27.46 -2.48 5.37
C ILE A 154 -27.83 -2.27 6.84
N GLU A 155 -28.94 -1.58 7.07
CA GLU A 155 -29.71 -1.61 8.33
C GLU A 155 -28.90 -1.38 9.63
N GLY A 156 -28.15 -0.27 9.69
CA GLY A 156 -27.66 0.28 10.96
C GLY A 156 -26.72 -0.60 11.79
N THR A 157 -26.15 -1.67 11.20
CA THR A 157 -25.16 -2.53 11.85
C THR A 157 -23.91 -2.65 10.98
N TRP A 158 -22.75 -2.35 11.57
CA TRP A 158 -21.45 -2.60 10.95
C TRP A 158 -21.18 -4.11 10.97
N LEU A 159 -21.56 -4.83 9.93
CA LEU A 159 -21.14 -6.22 9.77
C LEU A 159 -19.77 -6.25 9.07
N GLN A 160 -18.75 -6.70 9.81
CA GLN A 160 -17.47 -7.11 9.23
C GLN A 160 -17.70 -8.34 8.34
N LEU A 161 -17.74 -8.16 7.02
CA LEU A 161 -17.51 -9.26 6.08
C LEU A 161 -15.99 -9.38 5.85
N VAL A 162 -15.31 -9.93 6.85
CA VAL A 162 -14.02 -10.59 6.62
C VAL A 162 -14.33 -11.98 6.07
N ILE A 163 -13.45 -12.44 5.17
CA ILE A 163 -13.36 -13.76 4.53
C ILE A 163 -14.00 -13.79 3.14
N LEU A 164 -13.14 -13.75 2.11
CA LEU A 164 -13.09 -14.78 1.07
C LEU A 164 -11.72 -14.76 0.36
N SER A 165 -10.69 -15.31 1.00
CA SER A 165 -9.52 -15.94 0.33
C SER A 165 -8.70 -16.86 1.26
N GLN A 166 -9.30 -17.41 2.33
CA GLN A 166 -8.79 -18.63 2.97
C GLN A 166 -9.98 -19.55 3.26
N ALA A 167 -10.56 -20.10 2.20
CA ALA A 167 -11.52 -21.21 2.28
C ALA A 167 -11.49 -22.03 0.97
N LYS A 168 -10.35 -22.66 0.70
CA LYS A 168 -10.17 -24.06 0.27
C LYS A 168 -8.70 -24.31 -0.06
#